data_AF-A0A2C5PVD5-F1
#
_entry.id   AF-A0A2C5PVD5-F1
#
_cell.length_a   1.000
_cell.length_b   1.000
_cell.length_c   1.000
_cell.angle_alpha   90.00
_cell.angle_beta   90.00
_cell.angle_gamma   90.00
#
_symmetry.space_group_name_H-M   'P 1'
#
loop_
_entity.id
_entity.type
_entity.pdbx_description
1 polymer ?
#
loop_
_entity_poly.entity_id
_entity_poly.type
_entity_poly.pdbx_seq_one_letter_code
_entity_poly.pdbx_strand_id
1 'polypeptide(L)'
;MENIIRNKLIGYQEDFYFFDIYYYFLFERKVLWLVRETGTRIINLCNYENVEEKQVAFEILEFYIYQNCSVIYSIIDGRLKKLNHHQALELLESVKISKNLIC
;
A
#
# COMPACT_ATOMS: atom_id res chain seq x y z
N MET A 1 12.03 6.74 -4.89
CA MET A 1 11.25 6.56 -3.65
C MET A 1 11.72 7.54 -2.59
N GLU A 2 13.01 7.52 -2.23
CA GLU A 2 13.62 8.42 -1.24
C GLU A 2 13.26 9.91 -1.38
N ASN A 3 13.38 10.50 -2.58
CA ASN A 3 13.02 11.92 -2.80
C ASN A 3 11.55 12.25 -2.51
N ILE A 4 10.64 11.28 -2.64
CA ILE A 4 9.21 11.50 -2.38
C ILE A 4 8.94 11.45 -0.87
N ILE A 5 9.65 10.58 -0.14
CA ILE A 5 9.59 10.55 1.32
C ILE A 5 10.13 11.84 1.90
N ARG A 6 11.32 12.27 1.48
CA ARG A 6 11.93 13.52 1.97
C ARG A 6 11.01 14.73 1.75
N ASN A 7 10.31 14.78 0.62
CA ASN A 7 9.46 15.93 0.27
C ASN A 7 8.03 15.88 0.85
N LYS A 8 7.48 14.70 1.16
CA LYS A 8 6.07 14.56 1.60
C LYS A 8 5.89 14.19 3.07
N LEU A 9 6.95 13.76 3.75
CA LEU A 9 6.88 13.20 5.10
C LEU A 9 7.88 13.91 6.03
N ILE A 10 7.83 15.25 6.09
CA ILE A 10 8.82 16.13 6.75
C ILE A 10 8.94 15.90 8.30
N GLY A 11 8.14 15.01 8.89
CA GLY A 11 8.22 14.63 10.32
C GLY A 11 8.31 13.12 10.59
N TYR A 12 8.63 12.30 9.58
CA TYR A 12 8.69 10.84 9.73
C TYR A 12 9.92 10.41 10.54
N GLN A 13 9.70 9.84 11.73
CA GLN A 13 10.76 9.14 12.45
C GLN A 13 11.22 7.93 11.63
N GLU A 14 12.54 7.76 11.49
CA GLU A 14 13.19 6.86 10.54
C GLU A 14 12.72 5.39 10.62
N ASP A 15 12.19 4.96 11.77
CA ASP A 15 11.78 3.59 12.03
C ASP A 15 10.61 3.11 11.15
N PHE A 16 9.67 3.99 10.81
CA PHE A 16 8.53 3.57 9.98
C PHE A 16 8.92 3.29 8.53
N TYR A 17 10.02 3.89 8.05
CA TYR A 17 10.50 3.68 6.69
C TYR A 17 11.15 2.31 6.51
N PHE A 18 11.78 1.79 7.57
CA PHE A 18 12.37 0.45 7.56
C PHE A 18 11.32 -0.64 7.34
N PHE A 19 10.19 -0.56 8.06
CA PHE A 19 9.11 -1.52 7.91
C PHE A 19 8.43 -1.42 6.54
N ASP A 20 8.22 -0.21 6.01
CA ASP A 20 7.66 -0.04 4.67
C ASP A 20 8.52 -0.69 3.58
N ILE A 21 9.85 -0.53 3.66
CA ILE A 21 10.79 -1.16 2.73
C ILE A 21 10.75 -2.68 2.90
N TYR A 22 10.74 -3.18 4.14
CA TYR A 22 10.64 -4.62 4.41
C TYR A 22 9.36 -5.20 3.78
N TYR A 23 8.20 -4.57 4.02
CA TYR A 23 6.93 -5.02 3.45
C TYR A 23 6.88 -4.89 1.93
N TYR A 24 7.50 -3.84 1.36
CA TYR A 24 7.63 -3.70 -0.09
C TYR A 24 8.33 -4.89 -0.73
N PHE A 25 9.42 -5.38 -0.13
CA PHE A 25 10.10 -6.58 -0.63
C PHE A 25 9.37 -7.88 -0.28
N LEU A 26 8.73 -7.96 0.91
CA LEU A 26 7.92 -9.10 1.31
C LEU A 26 6.76 -9.34 0.34
N PHE A 27 6.12 -8.28 -0.13
CA PHE A 27 5.01 -8.32 -1.10
C PHE A 27 5.48 -8.18 -2.54
N GLU A 28 6.66 -8.76 -2.84
CA GLU A 28 7.21 -8.85 -4.20
C GLU A 28 7.17 -7.55 -5.01
N ARG A 29 7.35 -6.42 -4.32
CA ARG A 29 7.35 -5.08 -4.92
C ARG A 29 6.01 -4.67 -5.55
N LYS A 30 4.90 -5.28 -5.14
CA LYS A 30 3.52 -4.99 -5.59
C LYS A 30 2.68 -4.53 -4.40
N VAL A 31 2.58 -3.22 -4.20
CA VAL A 31 1.90 -2.64 -3.03
C VAL A 31 1.12 -1.39 -3.35
N LEU A 32 0.08 -1.12 -2.56
CA LEU A 32 -0.38 0.24 -2.31
C LEU A 32 0.41 0.84 -1.15
N TRP A 33 0.84 2.08 -1.30
CA TRP A 33 1.50 2.86 -0.26
C TRP A 33 0.67 4.11 0.02
N LEU A 34 0.08 4.12 1.20
CA LEU A 34 -0.79 5.17 1.69
C LEU A 34 0.05 6.10 2.54
N VAL A 35 0.11 7.37 2.17
CA VAL A 35 0.90 8.41 2.81
C VAL A 35 -0.06 9.32 3.59
N ARG A 36 0.24 9.54 4.86
CA ARG A 36 -0.54 10.30 5.84
C ARG A 36 0.35 11.37 6.46
N GLU A 37 -0.24 12.32 7.18
CA GLU A 37 0.51 13.39 7.84
C GLU A 37 1.51 12.85 8.88
N THR A 38 1.10 11.82 9.63
CA THR A 38 1.89 11.23 10.72
C THR A 38 2.34 9.80 10.42
N GLY A 39 2.21 9.34 9.16
CA GLY A 39 2.16 7.91 8.90
C GLY A 39 2.31 7.50 7.44
N THR A 40 2.60 6.23 7.28
CA THR A 40 2.51 5.49 6.03
C THR A 40 1.90 4.13 6.32
N ARG A 41 1.28 3.53 5.32
CA ARG A 41 0.77 2.16 5.41
C ARG A 41 0.99 1.47 4.08
N ILE A 42 1.45 0.23 4.15
CA ILE A 42 1.56 -0.66 3.00
C ILE A 42 0.35 -1.60 3.00
N ILE A 43 -0.25 -1.79 1.82
CA ILE A 43 -1.24 -2.84 1.55
C ILE A 43 -0.71 -3.70 0.41
N ASN A 44 -0.78 -5.01 0.58
CA ASN A 44 -0.33 -6.01 -0.39
C ASN A 44 -1.17 -5.96 -1.69
N LEU A 45 -0.53 -6.11 -2.85
CA LEU A 45 -1.21 -6.33 -4.15
C LEU A 45 -0.85 -7.68 -4.78
N CYS A 46 -0.14 -8.55 -4.07
CA CYS A 46 0.00 -9.97 -4.38
C CYS A 46 -1.30 -10.73 -4.11
N ASN A 47 -1.39 -11.96 -4.61
CA ASN A 47 -2.56 -12.79 -4.39
C ASN A 47 -2.82 -13.01 -2.89
N TYR A 48 -4.09 -12.89 -2.50
CA TYR A 48 -4.55 -13.19 -1.16
C TYR A 48 -4.79 -14.68 -0.98
N GLU A 49 -4.53 -15.22 0.20
CA GLU A 49 -4.74 -16.65 0.46
C GLU A 49 -6.24 -17.00 0.50
N ASN A 50 -7.05 -16.08 1.02
CA ASN A 50 -8.47 -16.26 1.24
C ASN A 50 -9.24 -14.93 1.17
N VAL A 51 -10.58 -15.02 1.24
CA VAL A 51 -11.49 -13.86 1.18
C VAL A 51 -11.32 -12.95 2.39
N GLU A 52 -11.09 -13.51 3.58
CA GLU A 52 -10.99 -12.78 4.83
C GLU A 52 -9.77 -11.85 4.82
N GLU A 53 -8.61 -12.34 4.34
CA GLU A 53 -7.40 -11.54 4.19
C GLU A 53 -7.59 -10.38 3.21
N LYS A 54 -8.23 -10.64 2.06
CA LYS A 54 -8.55 -9.60 1.08
C LYS A 54 -9.53 -8.57 1.65
N GLN A 55 -10.51 -9.02 2.44
CA GLN A 55 -11.48 -8.15 3.11
C GLN A 55 -10.80 -7.22 4.12
N VAL A 56 -9.86 -7.73 4.92
CA VAL A 56 -9.06 -6.91 5.85
C VAL A 56 -8.28 -5.83 5.09
N ALA A 57 -7.73 -6.16 3.91
CA ALA A 57 -7.04 -5.17 3.08
C ALA A 57 -7.97 -4.03 2.61
N PHE A 58 -9.21 -4.36 2.23
CA PHE A 58 -10.23 -3.36 1.90
C PHE A 58 -10.58 -2.47 3.09
N GLU A 59 -10.84 -3.07 4.25
CA GLU A 59 -11.17 -2.33 5.48
C GLU A 59 -10.06 -1.35 5.87
N ILE A 60 -8.80 -1.77 5.75
CA ILE A 60 -7.64 -0.91 5.98
C ILE A 60 -7.61 0.27 4.99
N LEU A 61 -7.83 -0.01 3.70
CA LEU A 61 -7.83 1.03 2.66
C LEU A 61 -8.95 2.05 2.91
N GLU A 62 -10.18 1.58 3.15
CA GLU A 62 -11.34 2.43 3.42
C GLU A 62 -11.16 3.25 4.70
N PHE A 63 -10.68 2.63 5.78
CA PHE A 63 -10.37 3.33 7.02
C PHE A 63 -9.44 4.52 6.78
N TYR A 64 -8.36 4.31 6.01
CA TYR A 64 -7.40 5.39 5.76
C TYR A 64 -7.89 6.42 4.74
N ILE A 65 -8.73 6.04 3.78
CA ILE A 65 -9.44 7.00 2.92
C ILE A 65 -10.33 7.90 3.78
N TYR A 66 -11.09 7.33 4.72
CA TYR A 66 -11.96 8.09 5.63
C TYR A 66 -11.18 9.01 6.57
N GLN A 67 -10.00 8.59 7.02
CA GLN A 67 -9.06 9.40 7.82
C GLN A 67 -8.29 10.45 7.00
N ASN A 68 -8.75 10.79 5.79
CA ASN A 68 -8.12 11.76 4.90
C ASN A 68 -6.64 11.45 4.61
N CYS A 69 -6.35 10.20 4.22
CA CYS A 69 -5.06 9.82 3.63
C CYS A 69 -4.62 10.87 2.59
N SER A 70 -3.43 11.45 2.80
CA SER A 70 -2.94 12.56 2.00
C SER A 70 -2.66 12.15 0.55
N VAL A 71 -2.07 10.96 0.35
CA VAL A 71 -1.78 10.43 -0.99
C VAL A 71 -1.78 8.91 -0.99
N ILE A 72 -2.39 8.31 -2.02
CA ILE A 72 -2.27 6.89 -2.31
C ILE A 72 -1.39 6.70 -3.54
N TYR A 73 -0.41 5.82 -3.44
CA TYR A 73 0.41 5.39 -4.56
C TYR A 73 0.25 3.89 -4.78
N SER A 74 0.23 3.45 -6.04
CA SER A 74 0.66 2.09 -6.35
C SER A 74 2.15 2.08 -6.65
N ILE A 75 2.83 1.07 -6.11
CA ILE A 75 4.22 0.76 -6.42
C ILE A 75 4.24 -0.67 -6.95
N ILE A 76 4.54 -0.83 -8.23
CA ILE A 76 4.61 -2.14 -8.90
C ILE A 76 5.95 -2.23 -9.59
N ASP A 77 6.81 -3.15 -9.14
CA ASP A 77 8.17 -3.35 -9.67
C ASP A 77 8.97 -2.05 -9.77
N GLY A 78 8.82 -1.19 -8.76
CA GLY A 78 9.52 0.10 -8.63
C GLY A 78 8.88 1.24 -9.40
N ARG A 79 7.83 0.98 -10.20
CA ARG A 79 7.04 2.01 -10.87
C ARG A 79 6.02 2.60 -9.92
N LEU A 80 6.15 3.88 -9.64
CA LEU A 80 5.25 4.63 -8.78
C LEU A 80 4.16 5.33 -9.59
N LYS A 81 2.90 5.14 -9.23
CA LYS A 81 1.76 5.86 -9.80
C LYS A 81 0.85 6.40 -8.70
N LYS A 82 0.58 7.70 -8.71
CA LYS A 82 -0.42 8.30 -7.79
C LYS A 82 -1.82 7.85 -8.22
N LEU A 83 -2.63 7.43 -7.26
CA LEU A 83 -4.01 7.01 -7.46
C LEU A 83 -4.97 7.95 -6.74
N ASN A 84 -6.19 8.07 -7.25
CA ASN A 84 -7.33 8.54 -6.47
C ASN A 84 -7.97 7.37 -5.70
N HIS A 85 -8.95 7.67 -4.84
CA HIS A 85 -9.58 6.66 -3.98
C HIS A 85 -10.24 5.53 -4.79
N HIS A 86 -10.98 5.89 -5.84
CA HIS A 86 -11.67 4.92 -6.69
C HIS A 86 -10.68 3.98 -7.39
N GLN A 87 -9.61 4.52 -7.96
CA GLN A 87 -8.56 3.74 -8.61
C GLN A 87 -7.83 2.79 -7.65
N ALA A 88 -7.67 3.18 -6.38
CA ALA A 88 -7.05 2.32 -5.37
C ALA A 88 -7.95 1.13 -5.01
N LEU A 89 -9.27 1.37 -4.88
CA LEU A 89 -10.27 0.33 -4.63
C LEU A 89 -10.35 -0.65 -5.81
N GLU A 90 -10.48 -0.14 -7.04
CA GLU A 90 -10.49 -0.98 -8.26
C GLU A 90 -9.22 -1.84 -8.38
N LEU A 91 -8.05 -1.25 -8.07
CA LEU A 91 -6.79 -1.98 -8.13
C LEU A 91 -6.77 -3.11 -7.10
N LEU A 92 -7.19 -2.86 -5.86
CA LEU A 92 -7.27 -3.89 -4.82
C LEU A 92 -8.31 -4.97 -5.14
N GLU A 93 -9.44 -4.59 -5.75
CA GLU A 93 -10.46 -5.51 -6.23
C GLU A 93 -9.93 -6.46 -7.30
N SER A 94 -9.08 -5.97 -8.20
CA SER A 94 -8.47 -6.77 -9.26
C SER A 94 -7.50 -7.86 -8.77
N VAL A 95 -7.04 -7.77 -7.51
CA VAL A 95 -6.13 -8.74 -6.91
C VAL A 95 -6.84 -10.08 -6.68
N LYS A 96 -6.23 -11.18 -7.12
CA LYS A 96 -6.86 -12.51 -7.05
C LYS A 96 -6.74 -13.12 -5.66
N ILE A 97 -7.67 -14.03 -5.37
CA ILE A 97 -7.56 -14.96 -4.24
C ILE A 97 -7.02 -16.28 -4.81
N SER A 98 -5.85 -16.72 -4.33
CA SER A 98 -5.19 -17.92 -4.81
C SER A 98 -4.45 -18.60 -3.66
N LYS A 99 -4.79 -19.88 -3.41
CA LYS A 99 -4.05 -20.73 -2.46
C LYS A 99 -2.64 -21.06 -2.91
N ASN A 100 -2.33 -20.88 -4.19
CA ASN A 100 -0.95 -20.92 -4.66
C ASN A 100 -0.32 -19.56 -4.32
N LEU A 101 0.50 -19.57 -3.27
CA LEU A 101 1.44 -18.50 -2.86
C LEU A 101 2.49 -18.15 -3.93
N ILE A 102 2.31 -18.61 -5.17
CA ILE A 102 3.19 -18.33 -6.29
C ILE A 102 2.53 -17.19 -7.07
N CYS A 103 3.13 -16.00 -6.95
CA CYS A 103 2.85 -14.85 -7.81
C CYS A 103 3.64 -14.90 -9.12
#